data_AF-A0A8J9YYU5-F1
#
_entry.id   AF-A0A8J9YYU5-F1
#
_cell.length_a   1.000
_cell.length_b   1.000
_cell.length_c   1.000
_cell.angle_alpha   90.00
_cell.angle_beta   90.00
_cell.angle_gamma   90.00
#
_symmetry.space_group_name_H-M   'P 1'
#
loop_
_entity.id
_entity.type
_entity.pdbx_description
1 polymer ?
#
loop_
_entity_poly.entity_id
_entity_poly.type
_entity_poly.pdbx_seq_one_letter_code
_entity_poly.pdbx_strand_id
1 'polypeptide(L)'
;MPHSSARILLLLAPWMVLPVCVALGTGVAERPQSKRHDKRNFVQLGNMMMCATGRFPSDYLDYGCFCGPGGNMKHAAIDDTDQCCKDHDFCYEYLSRRCPSYLFGLIPFPYLAIYSYKYDSCMSVFGTSWVEVSRGVYQAPERTANVTIQCGTKQSGDKRSAKCRELLCNCDRKFSLCLGRSNYDNKYYSVNVREKCEPTAP
;
A
#
# COMPACT_ATOMS: atom_id res chain seq x y z
N MET A 1 94.86 0.30 8.31
CA MET A 1 94.47 0.13 6.89
C MET A 1 93.61 -1.14 6.79
N PRO A 2 92.69 -1.28 5.83
CA PRO A 2 91.75 -0.27 5.32
C PRO A 2 90.30 -0.82 5.09
N HIS A 3 89.38 0.05 4.65
CA HIS A 3 88.03 -0.20 4.06
C HIS A 3 86.92 -0.82 4.97
N SER A 4 85.72 -0.22 5.12
CA SER A 4 84.66 0.15 4.12
C SER A 4 83.97 -1.11 3.55
N SER A 5 82.64 -1.35 3.54
CA SER A 5 81.42 -0.59 3.87
C SER A 5 80.25 -1.62 4.07
N ALA A 6 78.92 -1.35 4.15
CA ALA A 6 78.11 -0.16 3.83
C ALA A 6 76.72 -0.11 4.55
N ARG A 7 76.22 1.12 4.74
CA ARG A 7 74.82 1.62 4.60
C ARG A 7 73.60 0.82 5.13
N ILE A 8 73.00 1.40 6.19
CA ILE A 8 71.59 1.86 6.29
C ILE A 8 70.46 0.86 5.97
N LEU A 9 69.65 0.55 6.98
CA LEU A 9 68.21 0.90 6.94
C LEU A 9 67.63 1.11 8.35
N LEU A 10 66.72 2.08 8.47
CA LEU A 10 65.98 2.39 9.70
C LEU A 10 64.92 1.31 9.99
N LEU A 11 64.65 1.04 11.27
CA LEU A 11 63.31 1.13 11.86
C LEU A 11 63.44 1.35 13.38
N LEU A 12 62.77 2.39 13.90
CA LEU A 12 62.77 2.74 15.32
C LEU A 12 61.53 2.18 16.03
N ALA A 13 61.74 1.80 17.29
CA ALA A 13 60.79 1.80 18.41
C ALA A 13 59.38 1.16 18.23
N PRO A 14 59.07 0.07 18.97
CA PRO A 14 57.69 -0.27 19.33
C PRO A 14 57.16 0.69 20.43
N TRP A 15 55.97 0.41 20.97
CA TRP A 15 55.37 1.06 22.16
C TRP A 15 54.73 2.45 21.97
N MET A 16 53.67 2.54 21.15
CA MET A 16 52.62 3.54 21.32
C MET A 16 51.37 2.88 21.91
N VAL A 17 51.33 2.83 23.25
CA VAL A 17 50.18 2.33 24.02
C VAL A 17 49.16 3.47 24.11
N LEU A 18 48.03 3.37 23.40
CA LEU A 18 46.92 4.32 23.51
C LEU A 18 45.86 3.77 24.49
N PRO A 19 45.49 4.51 25.55
CA PRO A 19 44.58 4.01 26.57
C PRO A 19 43.11 4.06 26.12
N VAL A 20 42.33 3.11 26.63
CA VAL A 20 40.88 3.05 26.41
C VAL A 20 40.18 4.11 27.27
N CYS A 21 39.74 5.20 26.63
CA CYS A 21 38.81 6.15 27.26
C CYS A 21 37.38 5.61 27.21
N VAL A 22 36.92 5.03 28.33
CA VAL A 22 35.50 4.68 28.52
C VAL A 22 34.69 5.96 28.72
N ALA A 23 33.96 6.37 27.69
CA ALA A 23 32.98 7.46 27.80
C ALA A 23 31.62 6.91 28.26
N LEU A 24 31.29 7.10 29.54
CA LEU A 24 29.96 6.88 30.09
C LEU A 24 28.99 7.96 29.56
N GLY A 25 28.41 7.72 28.38
CA GLY A 25 27.34 8.53 27.82
C GLY A 25 25.99 7.82 27.92
N THR A 26 25.09 8.31 28.76
CA THR A 26 23.67 7.90 28.74
C THR A 26 22.96 8.51 27.53
N GLY A 27 23.29 8.01 26.35
CA GLY A 27 22.65 8.37 25.08
C GLY A 27 21.87 7.19 24.52
N VAL A 28 20.57 7.13 24.79
CA VAL A 28 19.66 6.21 24.08
C VAL A 28 19.48 6.74 22.65
N ALA A 29 20.41 6.37 21.77
CA ALA A 29 20.35 6.64 20.34
C ALA A 29 19.54 5.57 19.59
N GLU A 30 18.37 5.19 20.11
CA GLU A 30 17.44 4.33 19.39
C GLU A 30 16.72 5.11 18.29
N ARG A 31 17.30 5.13 17.07
CA ARG A 31 16.52 5.23 15.82
C ARG A 31 17.09 4.36 14.71
N PRO A 32 16.59 3.13 14.58
CA PRO A 32 16.45 2.49 13.28
C PRO A 32 15.00 2.01 13.07
N GLN A 33 14.08 2.93 12.76
CA GLN A 33 12.81 2.54 12.11
C GLN A 33 12.76 3.03 10.67
N SER A 34 13.21 2.12 9.80
CA SER A 34 12.78 1.92 8.42
C SER A 34 12.75 3.14 7.49
N LYS A 35 13.70 3.17 6.55
CA LYS A 35 13.39 3.63 5.18
C LYS A 35 12.30 2.70 4.62
N ARG A 36 11.04 3.02 4.87
CA ARG A 36 9.90 2.21 4.43
C ARG A 36 9.77 2.35 2.91
N HIS A 37 10.25 1.36 2.17
CA HIS A 37 10.20 1.33 0.70
C HIS A 37 8.80 1.71 0.19
N ASP A 38 8.76 2.69 -0.70
CA ASP A 38 7.53 3.19 -1.32
C ASP A 38 6.85 2.08 -2.13
N LYS A 39 5.75 1.54 -1.59
CA LYS A 39 4.88 0.62 -2.31
C LYS A 39 3.74 1.40 -2.96
N ARG A 40 3.65 1.26 -4.28
CA ARG A 40 2.73 1.95 -5.20
C ARG A 40 1.27 1.84 -4.74
N ASN A 41 0.45 2.84 -5.04
CA ASN A 41 -0.93 2.97 -4.56
C ASN A 41 -1.81 1.71 -4.72
N PHE A 42 -1.78 1.03 -5.88
CA PHE A 42 -2.50 -0.24 -6.08
C PHE A 42 -2.15 -1.34 -5.05
N VAL A 43 -0.94 -1.31 -4.46
CA VAL A 43 -0.55 -2.21 -3.37
C VAL A 43 -1.29 -1.89 -2.08
N GLN A 44 -1.57 -0.61 -1.82
CA GLN A 44 -2.28 -0.18 -0.61
C GLN A 44 -3.76 -0.58 -0.68
N LEU A 45 -4.41 -0.31 -1.81
CA LEU A 45 -5.74 -0.81 -2.13
C LEU A 45 -5.80 -2.34 -2.05
N GLY A 46 -4.89 -3.05 -2.75
CA GLY A 46 -4.88 -4.51 -2.78
C GLY A 46 -4.70 -5.14 -1.40
N ASN A 47 -3.91 -4.53 -0.51
CA ASN A 47 -3.81 -4.98 0.89
C ASN A 47 -5.15 -4.82 1.63
N MET A 48 -5.88 -3.71 1.42
CA MET A 48 -7.21 -3.52 2.02
C MET A 48 -8.23 -4.52 1.48
N MET A 49 -8.19 -4.83 0.17
CA MET A 49 -9.07 -5.83 -0.45
C MET A 49 -8.79 -7.21 0.17
N MET A 50 -7.53 -7.68 0.15
CA MET A 50 -7.12 -8.95 0.79
C MET A 50 -7.52 -9.03 2.26
N CYS A 51 -7.41 -7.90 2.97
CA CYS A 51 -7.76 -7.76 4.37
C CYS A 51 -9.25 -7.96 4.65
N ALA A 52 -10.10 -7.44 3.77
CA ALA A 52 -11.55 -7.53 3.92
C ALA A 52 -12.15 -8.81 3.32
N THR A 53 -11.63 -9.30 2.20
CA THR A 53 -12.27 -10.38 1.41
C THR A 53 -11.57 -11.73 1.52
N GLY A 54 -10.31 -11.77 1.94
CA GLY A 54 -9.45 -12.95 1.81
C GLY A 54 -9.10 -13.34 0.36
N ARG A 55 -9.59 -12.60 -0.64
CA ARG A 55 -9.42 -12.85 -2.08
C ARG A 55 -8.36 -11.97 -2.71
N PHE A 56 -7.73 -12.46 -3.77
CA PHE A 56 -6.72 -11.67 -4.48
C PHE A 56 -7.38 -10.54 -5.28
N PRO A 57 -6.75 -9.35 -5.37
CA PRO A 57 -7.29 -8.25 -6.17
C PRO A 57 -7.51 -8.60 -7.64
N SER A 58 -6.78 -9.59 -8.17
CA SER A 58 -6.95 -10.15 -9.51
C SER A 58 -8.36 -10.68 -9.78
N ASP A 59 -9.00 -11.25 -8.77
CA ASP A 59 -10.33 -11.87 -8.89
C ASP A 59 -11.40 -10.83 -9.25
N TYR A 60 -11.14 -9.55 -8.98
CA TYR A 60 -12.02 -8.42 -9.22
C TYR A 60 -11.57 -7.53 -10.40
N LEU A 61 -10.57 -7.94 -11.21
CA LEU A 61 -10.10 -7.10 -12.33
C LEU A 61 -10.98 -7.16 -13.59
N ASP A 62 -11.87 -8.15 -13.65
CA ASP A 62 -12.78 -8.41 -14.76
C ASP A 62 -14.08 -9.03 -14.22
N TYR A 63 -14.68 -8.39 -13.20
CA TYR A 63 -15.88 -8.89 -12.51
C TYR A 63 -17.08 -7.96 -12.74
N GLY A 64 -18.21 -8.54 -13.12
CA GLY A 64 -19.46 -7.82 -13.32
C GLY A 64 -19.38 -6.77 -14.44
N CYS A 65 -19.99 -5.62 -14.20
CA CYS A 65 -20.11 -4.51 -15.14
C CYS A 65 -19.17 -3.34 -14.81
N PHE A 66 -18.57 -3.34 -13.61
CA PHE A 66 -17.79 -2.23 -13.06
C PHE A 66 -16.41 -2.63 -12.53
N CYS A 67 -16.22 -3.82 -11.99
CA CYS A 67 -14.92 -4.20 -11.41
C CYS A 67 -13.88 -4.46 -12.51
N GLY A 68 -13.15 -3.41 -12.91
CA GLY A 68 -12.11 -3.51 -13.93
C GLY A 68 -11.87 -2.20 -14.70
N PRO A 69 -11.03 -2.24 -15.75
CA PRO A 69 -10.77 -1.07 -16.59
C PRO A 69 -11.95 -0.79 -17.52
N GLY A 70 -12.90 0.05 -17.08
CA GLY A 70 -13.90 0.63 -17.99
C GLY A 70 -15.35 0.68 -17.49
N GLY A 71 -15.61 0.71 -16.19
CA GLY A 71 -16.92 1.03 -15.63
C GLY A 71 -17.43 2.38 -16.15
N ASN A 72 -18.19 2.35 -17.24
CA ASN A 72 -18.61 3.56 -17.96
C ASN A 72 -19.84 4.25 -17.34
N MET A 73 -20.32 3.74 -16.21
CA MET A 73 -21.44 4.27 -15.41
C MET A 73 -22.80 4.21 -16.11
N LYS A 74 -22.90 3.60 -17.30
CA LYS A 74 -24.12 3.46 -18.09
C LYS A 74 -24.98 2.25 -17.71
N HIS A 75 -24.50 1.38 -16.82
CA HIS A 75 -25.17 0.12 -16.48
C HIS A 75 -25.61 0.05 -15.01
N ALA A 76 -26.63 -0.73 -14.72
CA ALA A 76 -26.88 -1.24 -13.38
C ALA A 76 -25.72 -2.14 -12.95
N ALA A 77 -25.45 -2.21 -11.65
CA ALA A 77 -24.55 -3.23 -11.11
C ALA A 77 -25.27 -4.59 -11.15
N ILE A 78 -24.56 -5.66 -11.51
CA ILE A 78 -25.17 -6.98 -11.68
C ILE A 78 -25.42 -7.72 -10.36
N ASP A 79 -24.68 -7.36 -9.30
CA ASP A 79 -24.85 -7.82 -7.93
C ASP A 79 -24.27 -6.80 -6.91
N ASP A 80 -24.34 -7.14 -5.61
CA ASP A 80 -23.80 -6.29 -4.53
C ASP A 80 -22.29 -6.06 -4.63
N THR A 81 -21.54 -7.04 -5.17
CA THR A 81 -20.07 -6.95 -5.34
C THR A 81 -19.72 -5.94 -6.43
N ASP A 82 -20.43 -6.01 -7.56
CA ASP A 82 -20.32 -5.08 -8.67
C ASP A 82 -20.78 -3.67 -8.29
N GLN A 83 -21.77 -3.55 -7.38
CA GLN A 83 -22.19 -2.26 -6.82
C GLN A 83 -21.09 -1.62 -5.96
N CYS A 84 -20.31 -2.41 -5.20
CA CYS A 84 -19.13 -1.89 -4.51
C CYS A 84 -18.09 -1.30 -5.48
N CYS A 85 -17.89 -1.94 -6.64
CA CYS A 85 -16.99 -1.46 -7.68
C CYS A 85 -17.50 -0.18 -8.35
N LYS A 86 -18.80 -0.13 -8.67
CA LYS A 86 -19.48 1.08 -9.15
C LYS A 86 -19.27 2.27 -8.21
N ASP A 87 -19.47 2.08 -6.92
CA ASP A 87 -19.26 3.12 -5.90
C ASP A 87 -17.78 3.55 -5.78
N HIS A 88 -16.82 2.63 -6.01
CA HIS A 88 -15.39 2.94 -6.04
C HIS A 88 -15.00 3.77 -7.25
N ASP A 89 -15.51 3.43 -8.44
CA ASP A 89 -15.34 4.21 -9.68
C ASP A 89 -15.86 5.64 -9.52
N PHE A 90 -17.07 5.83 -8.95
CA PHE A 90 -17.59 7.16 -8.59
C PHE A 90 -16.62 7.94 -7.68
N CYS A 91 -16.02 7.27 -6.70
CA CYS A 91 -15.07 7.86 -5.75
C CYS A 91 -13.74 8.24 -6.44
N TYR A 92 -13.25 7.40 -7.35
CA TYR A 92 -12.03 7.63 -8.13
C TYR A 92 -12.20 8.73 -9.19
N GLU A 93 -13.36 8.80 -9.86
CA GLU A 93 -13.69 9.85 -10.81
C GLU A 93 -13.78 11.21 -10.10
N TYR A 94 -14.47 11.26 -8.94
CA TYR A 94 -14.55 12.44 -8.08
C TYR A 94 -13.16 12.98 -7.70
N LEU A 95 -12.24 12.09 -7.32
CA LEU A 95 -10.87 12.47 -6.95
C LEU A 95 -10.04 12.90 -8.16
N SER A 96 -10.16 12.20 -9.28
CA SER A 96 -9.44 12.52 -10.52
C SER A 96 -9.79 13.92 -11.04
N ARG A 97 -11.02 14.40 -10.80
CA ARG A 97 -11.45 15.77 -11.14
C ARG A 97 -11.00 16.86 -10.16
N ARG A 98 -10.64 16.53 -8.91
CA ARG A 98 -10.44 17.51 -7.82
C ARG A 98 -9.03 17.54 -7.24
N CYS A 99 -8.29 16.44 -7.37
CA CYS A 99 -6.96 16.25 -6.81
C CYS A 99 -5.86 16.47 -7.85
N PRO A 100 -4.64 16.88 -7.45
CA PRO A 100 -3.56 17.15 -8.39
C PRO A 100 -3.08 15.86 -9.06
N SER A 101 -3.21 15.75 -10.38
CA SER A 101 -2.67 14.62 -11.14
C SER A 101 -1.14 14.56 -11.09
N TYR A 102 -0.58 13.36 -11.25
CA TYR A 102 0.86 13.16 -11.35
C TYR A 102 1.34 13.21 -12.80
N LEU A 103 2.66 13.32 -12.98
CA LEU A 103 3.34 13.22 -14.28
C LEU A 103 2.70 14.10 -15.38
N PHE A 104 2.65 15.42 -15.15
CA PHE A 104 2.06 16.41 -16.07
C PHE A 104 0.60 16.13 -16.49
N GLY A 105 -0.17 15.42 -15.67
CA GLY A 105 -1.57 15.08 -15.97
C GLY A 105 -1.76 13.73 -16.66
N LEU A 106 -0.68 13.02 -17.03
CA LEU A 106 -0.76 11.72 -17.70
C LEU A 106 -1.30 10.61 -16.79
N ILE A 107 -1.18 10.74 -15.46
CA ILE A 107 -1.60 9.70 -14.52
C ILE A 107 -2.53 10.30 -13.46
N PRO A 108 -3.81 9.86 -13.37
CA PRO A 108 -4.74 10.39 -12.38
C PRO A 108 -4.27 10.12 -10.95
N PHE A 109 -4.55 11.06 -10.05
CA PHE A 109 -4.13 10.99 -8.64
C PHE A 109 -4.44 9.63 -7.97
N PRO A 110 -5.63 9.02 -8.14
CA PRO A 110 -5.98 7.74 -7.51
C PRO A 110 -5.20 6.50 -7.97
N TYR A 111 -4.27 6.59 -8.93
CA TYR A 111 -3.43 5.45 -9.33
C TYR A 111 -2.00 5.50 -8.80
N LEU A 112 -1.53 6.64 -8.28
CA LEU A 112 -0.16 6.81 -7.77
C LEU A 112 -0.04 7.44 -6.37
N ALA A 113 -1.08 8.11 -5.86
CA ALA A 113 -1.02 8.71 -4.54
C ALA A 113 -0.91 7.68 -3.41
N ILE A 114 0.27 7.56 -2.81
CA ILE A 114 0.48 6.80 -1.58
C ILE A 114 -0.15 7.56 -0.39
N TYR A 115 -0.87 6.88 0.49
CA TYR A 115 -1.48 7.46 1.69
C TYR A 115 -1.08 6.71 2.96
N SER A 116 -1.22 7.39 4.11
CA SER A 116 -1.03 6.81 5.44
C SER A 116 -2.30 6.08 5.88
N TYR A 117 -2.18 4.83 6.31
CA TYR A 117 -3.26 4.03 6.88
C TYR A 117 -2.72 2.97 7.85
N LYS A 118 -3.61 2.40 8.65
CA LYS A 118 -3.39 1.27 9.55
C LYS A 118 -4.51 0.24 9.35
N TYR A 119 -4.24 -1.00 9.72
CA TYR A 119 -5.23 -2.06 9.86
C TYR A 119 -4.77 -3.01 10.95
N ASP A 120 -5.71 -3.72 11.59
CA ASP A 120 -5.39 -4.45 12.80
C ASP A 120 -4.81 -5.86 12.52
N SER A 121 -5.25 -6.59 11.48
CA SER A 121 -5.00 -8.04 11.39
C SER A 121 -5.24 -8.65 9.99
N CYS A 122 -4.32 -8.46 9.02
CA CYS A 122 -4.55 -8.87 7.62
C CYS A 122 -3.29 -9.21 6.80
N MET A 123 -3.45 -9.99 5.72
CA MET A 123 -2.38 -10.36 4.78
C MET A 123 -1.93 -9.20 3.88
N SER A 124 -0.62 -9.14 3.60
CA SER A 124 -0.03 -8.23 2.60
C SER A 124 0.06 -8.93 1.24
N VAL A 125 -0.39 -8.28 0.15
CA VAL A 125 -0.35 -8.80 -1.24
C VAL A 125 1.05 -9.28 -1.67
N PHE A 126 2.10 -8.73 -1.07
CA PHE A 126 3.51 -9.05 -1.39
C PHE A 126 4.22 -9.87 -0.30
N GLY A 127 3.46 -10.48 0.62
CA GLY A 127 4.00 -11.42 1.61
C GLY A 127 3.75 -12.85 1.15
N THR A 128 4.82 -13.59 0.82
CA THR A 128 4.75 -15.05 0.63
C THR A 128 4.68 -15.83 1.94
N SER A 129 4.55 -15.12 3.06
CA SER A 129 4.41 -15.64 4.42
C SER A 129 3.63 -14.62 5.27
N TRP A 130 3.11 -15.08 6.41
CA TRP A 130 2.45 -14.26 7.43
C TRP A 130 3.44 -13.26 8.04
N VAL A 131 3.58 -12.09 7.41
CA VAL A 131 4.24 -10.96 8.03
C VAL A 131 3.34 -10.48 9.15
N GLU A 132 3.80 -10.62 10.40
CA GLU A 132 3.13 -10.10 11.59
C GLU A 132 3.05 -8.56 11.52
N VAL A 133 2.01 -8.04 10.87
CA VAL A 133 1.62 -6.63 10.99
C VAL A 133 1.06 -6.37 12.40
N SER A 134 0.51 -7.42 13.01
CA SER A 134 0.24 -7.60 14.44
C SER A 134 0.70 -9.01 14.85
N ARG A 135 1.18 -9.18 16.10
CA ARG A 135 1.62 -10.48 16.62
C ARG A 135 0.45 -11.47 16.66
N GLY A 136 0.69 -12.71 16.20
CA GLY A 136 -0.27 -13.81 16.38
C GLY A 136 -1.43 -13.89 15.40
N VAL A 137 -1.44 -13.13 14.30
CA VAL A 137 -2.46 -13.27 13.24
C VAL A 137 -1.88 -13.99 12.02
N TYR A 138 -2.35 -15.23 11.82
CA TYR A 138 -1.90 -16.12 10.75
C TYR A 138 -3.03 -16.56 9.80
N GLN A 139 -4.20 -15.89 9.81
CA GLN A 139 -5.31 -16.11 8.88
C GLN A 139 -6.08 -14.80 8.63
N ALA A 140 -6.73 -14.68 7.46
CA ALA A 140 -7.71 -13.62 7.23
C ALA A 140 -8.97 -13.89 8.09
N PRO A 141 -9.62 -12.88 8.67
CA PRO A 141 -10.77 -13.10 9.54
C PRO A 141 -11.99 -13.63 8.76
N GLU A 142 -12.69 -14.60 9.35
CA GLU A 142 -13.86 -15.27 8.78
C GLU A 142 -15.02 -14.31 8.41
N ARG A 143 -15.05 -13.08 8.98
CA ARG A 143 -16.05 -12.05 8.69
C ARG A 143 -15.44 -10.65 8.70
N THR A 144 -15.84 -9.80 7.76
CA THR A 144 -15.47 -8.37 7.70
C THR A 144 -15.84 -7.55 8.92
N ALA A 145 -16.81 -8.00 9.73
CA ALA A 145 -17.19 -7.30 10.96
C ALA A 145 -15.99 -7.09 11.92
N ASN A 146 -14.97 -7.96 11.81
CA ASN A 146 -13.75 -7.91 12.63
C ASN A 146 -12.58 -7.19 11.93
N VAL A 147 -12.78 -6.66 10.71
CA VAL A 147 -11.74 -5.99 9.93
C VAL A 147 -11.71 -4.49 10.21
N THR A 148 -10.78 -4.08 11.06
CA THR A 148 -10.47 -2.65 11.25
C THR A 148 -9.48 -2.18 10.18
N ILE A 149 -9.92 -1.23 9.34
CA ILE A 149 -9.05 -0.40 8.51
C ILE A 149 -9.23 1.07 8.95
N GLN A 150 -8.15 1.79 9.19
CA GLN A 150 -8.15 3.18 9.64
C GLN A 150 -7.26 4.05 8.74
N CYS A 151 -7.83 5.10 8.17
CA CYS A 151 -7.07 6.10 7.43
C CYS A 151 -6.30 7.03 8.36
N GLY A 152 -5.06 7.34 8.01
CA GLY A 152 -4.20 8.22 8.80
C GLY A 152 -4.74 9.65 8.82
N THR A 153 -4.91 10.21 10.02
CA THR A 153 -5.35 11.61 10.22
C THR A 153 -4.30 12.64 9.81
N LYS A 154 -3.05 12.22 9.60
CA LYS A 154 -1.96 13.03 9.05
C LYS A 154 -1.47 12.39 7.75
N GLN A 155 -1.69 13.10 6.65
CA GLN A 155 -1.29 12.70 5.29
C GLN A 155 -0.17 13.62 4.78
N SER A 156 0.61 13.14 3.82
CA SER A 156 1.78 13.87 3.30
C SER A 156 1.45 14.87 2.18
N GLY A 157 2.24 15.94 2.09
CA GLY A 157 2.10 17.01 1.10
C GLY A 157 1.47 18.28 1.67
N ASP A 158 1.17 19.24 0.78
CA ASP A 158 0.43 20.46 1.12
C ASP A 158 -1.02 20.16 1.58
N LYS A 159 -1.73 21.19 2.07
CA LYS A 159 -3.10 21.06 2.60
C LYS A 159 -4.10 20.40 1.60
N ARG A 160 -3.99 20.67 0.30
CA ARG A 160 -4.83 20.06 -0.75
C ARG A 160 -4.41 18.62 -1.01
N SER A 161 -3.12 18.37 -1.21
CA SER A 161 -2.58 17.03 -1.45
C SER A 161 -2.84 16.08 -0.27
N ALA A 162 -2.64 16.54 0.96
CA ALA A 162 -2.94 15.80 2.17
C ALA A 162 -4.44 15.45 2.28
N LYS A 163 -5.34 16.41 1.99
CA LYS A 163 -6.78 16.13 2.00
C LYS A 163 -7.18 15.14 0.91
N CYS A 164 -6.56 15.21 -0.25
CA CYS A 164 -6.77 14.26 -1.34
C CYS A 164 -6.32 12.83 -0.99
N ARG A 165 -5.18 12.66 -0.31
CA ARG A 165 -4.73 11.36 0.21
C ARG A 165 -5.67 10.78 1.28
N GLU A 166 -6.23 11.63 2.13
CA GLU A 166 -7.22 11.23 3.14
C GLU A 166 -8.51 10.72 2.47
N LEU A 167 -9.01 11.44 1.47
CA LEU A 167 -10.21 11.03 0.73
C LEU A 167 -9.98 9.75 -0.07
N LEU A 168 -8.83 9.60 -0.73
CA LEU A 168 -8.44 8.40 -1.45
C LEU A 168 -8.40 7.16 -0.55
N CYS A 169 -7.71 7.25 0.59
CA CYS A 169 -7.71 6.17 1.57
C CYS A 169 -9.14 5.80 2.01
N ASN A 170 -10.04 6.78 2.13
CA ASN A 170 -11.43 6.52 2.48
C ASN A 170 -12.25 5.87 1.34
N CYS A 171 -11.92 6.13 0.06
CA CYS A 171 -12.47 5.37 -1.07
C CYS A 171 -12.09 3.89 -0.94
N ASP A 172 -10.79 3.61 -0.84
CA ASP A 172 -10.24 2.24 -0.83
C ASP A 172 -10.68 1.44 0.39
N ARG A 173 -10.72 2.09 1.56
CA ARG A 173 -11.28 1.53 2.81
C ARG A 173 -12.75 1.14 2.65
N LYS A 174 -13.58 2.04 2.10
CA LYS A 174 -15.02 1.79 1.95
C LYS A 174 -15.27 0.66 0.95
N PHE A 175 -14.61 0.71 -0.20
CA PHE A 175 -14.69 -0.30 -1.25
C PHE A 175 -14.29 -1.68 -0.73
N SER A 176 -13.13 -1.79 -0.07
CA SER A 176 -12.66 -3.07 0.47
C SER A 176 -13.62 -3.65 1.51
N LEU A 177 -14.09 -2.83 2.45
CA LEU A 177 -15.08 -3.25 3.46
C LEU A 177 -16.47 -3.55 2.85
N CYS A 178 -16.78 -3.00 1.68
CA CYS A 178 -17.99 -3.35 0.91
C CYS A 178 -17.84 -4.74 0.28
N LEU A 179 -16.74 -4.98 -0.45
CA LEU A 179 -16.46 -6.27 -1.10
C LEU A 179 -16.44 -7.46 -0.13
N GLY A 180 -15.95 -7.27 1.10
CA GLY A 180 -15.93 -8.34 2.09
C GLY A 180 -17.25 -8.51 2.86
N ARG A 181 -18.28 -7.72 2.54
CA ARG A 181 -19.66 -7.89 3.02
C ARG A 181 -20.60 -8.40 1.91
N SER A 182 -20.27 -8.15 0.65
CA SER A 182 -20.93 -8.75 -0.50
C SER A 182 -20.47 -10.20 -0.71
N ASN A 183 -21.15 -10.93 -1.59
CA ASN A 183 -20.79 -12.28 -1.96
C ASN A 183 -20.13 -12.28 -3.34
N TYR A 184 -18.91 -12.82 -3.43
CA TYR A 184 -18.28 -13.06 -4.73
C TYR A 184 -18.92 -14.29 -5.40
N ASP A 185 -19.40 -14.13 -6.63
CA ASP A 185 -19.93 -15.23 -7.45
C ASP A 185 -19.10 -15.42 -8.74
N ASN A 186 -18.49 -16.60 -8.90
CA ASN A 186 -17.67 -16.92 -10.07
C ASN A 186 -18.41 -16.74 -11.41
N LYS A 187 -19.75 -16.81 -11.45
CA LYS A 187 -20.52 -16.66 -12.70
C LYS A 187 -20.49 -15.23 -13.28
N TYR A 188 -20.08 -14.25 -12.48
CA TYR A 188 -19.96 -12.85 -12.90
C TYR A 188 -18.52 -12.46 -13.28
N TYR A 189 -17.55 -13.38 -13.20
CA TYR A 189 -16.20 -13.18 -13.72
C TYR A 189 -16.17 -13.28 -15.24
N SER A 190 -15.46 -12.37 -15.91
CA SER A 190 -15.33 -12.25 -17.37
C SER A 190 -16.66 -12.27 -18.15
N VAL A 191 -17.68 -11.58 -17.65
CA VAL A 191 -18.98 -11.49 -18.33
C VAL A 191 -18.93 -10.60 -19.57
N ASN A 192 -19.71 -10.96 -20.60
CA ASN A 192 -19.92 -10.07 -21.75
C ASN A 192 -20.80 -8.88 -21.34
N VAL A 193 -20.16 -7.75 -21.03
CA VAL A 193 -20.81 -6.51 -20.59
C VAL A 193 -21.95 -6.09 -21.53
N ARG A 194 -21.83 -6.28 -22.84
CA ARG A 194 -22.86 -5.88 -23.82
C ARG A 194 -24.13 -6.73 -23.79
N GLU A 195 -24.04 -7.94 -23.26
CA GLU A 195 -25.14 -8.92 -23.20
C GLU A 195 -25.71 -9.09 -21.79
N LYS A 196 -24.91 -8.81 -20.75
CA LYS A 196 -25.24 -9.04 -19.34
C LYS A 196 -25.55 -7.79 -18.52
N CYS A 197 -25.04 -6.63 -18.91
CA CYS A 197 -25.19 -5.41 -18.12
C CYS A 197 -26.37 -4.57 -18.63
N GLU A 198 -27.43 -4.52 -17.82
CA GLU A 198 -28.61 -3.70 -18.14
C GLU A 198 -28.26 -2.20 -18.07
N PRO A 199 -28.74 -1.36 -19.01
CA PRO A 199 -28.58 0.08 -18.90
C PRO A 199 -29.19 0.64 -17.61
N THR A 200 -28.58 1.66 -17.01
CA THR A 200 -29.26 2.46 -15.99
C THR A 200 -30.47 3.15 -16.62
N ALA A 201 -31.59 3.19 -15.90
CA ALA A 201 -32.71 4.06 -16.25
C ALA A 201 -32.24 5.53 -16.40
N PRO A 202 -32.82 6.29 -17.36
CA PRO A 202 -32.46 7.68 -17.62
C PRO A 202 -32.87 8.64 -16.49
#